data_AF-A0A653JT36-F1
#
_entry.id   AF-A0A653JT36-F1
#
_cell.length_a   1.000
_cell.length_b   1.000
_cell.length_c   1.000
_cell.angle_alpha   90.00
_cell.angle_beta   90.00
_cell.angle_gamma   90.00
#
_symmetry.space_group_name_H-M   'P 1'
#
loop_
_entity.id
_entity.type
_entity.pdbx_description
1 polymer ?
#
loop_
_entity_poly.entity_id
_entity_poly.type
_entity_poly.pdbx_seq_one_letter_code
_entity_poly.pdbx_strand_id
1 'polypeptide(L)'
;MSILGLVIIGVIFWPWLGNPSDFVKWEDRFRTSIPIALILGQPCETQEGNAIIRDTGPECYHFSAAREYNGVWLYEFEGSTFVEGADSAPEQRPKDERSAWLRYDPPMELAGKYDEQKKCYTVSAFRIRFIGRERQGRGGHMGLWNKVVLPTQMIKLEPLPSPDCSTY
;
A
#
# COMPACT_ATOMS: atom_id res chain seq x y z
N MET A 1 -19.79 -11.95 36.21
CA MET A 1 -19.48 -10.61 35.64
C MET A 1 -20.80 -10.01 35.17
N SER A 2 -21.23 -8.86 35.70
CA SER A 2 -22.53 -8.27 35.37
C SER A 2 -22.50 -7.61 33.98
N ILE A 3 -23.65 -7.55 33.30
CA ILE A 3 -23.81 -6.85 32.00
C ILE A 3 -23.30 -5.41 32.12
N LEU A 4 -23.53 -4.77 33.26
CA LEU A 4 -23.05 -3.43 33.56
C LEU A 4 -21.52 -3.32 33.52
N GLY A 5 -20.79 -4.33 34.02
CA GLY A 5 -19.33 -4.36 34.01
C GLY A 5 -18.75 -4.45 32.59
N LEU A 6 -19.40 -5.23 31.71
CA LEU A 6 -19.01 -5.33 30.30
C LEU A 6 -19.24 -4.02 29.54
N VAL A 7 -20.35 -3.32 29.80
CA VAL A 7 -20.65 -2.03 29.18
C VAL A 7 -19.64 -0.97 29.63
N ILE A 8 -19.32 -0.91 30.92
CA ILE A 8 -18.35 0.06 31.46
C ILE A 8 -16.95 -0.17 30.89
N ILE A 9 -16.48 -1.42 30.81
CA ILE A 9 -15.21 -1.75 30.15
C ILE A 9 -15.26 -1.34 28.67
N GLY A 10 -16.34 -1.65 27.96
CA GLY A 10 -16.51 -1.25 26.56
C GLY A 10 -16.41 0.25 26.34
N VAL A 11 -17.01 1.07 27.22
CA VAL A 11 -16.99 2.54 27.13
C VAL A 11 -15.62 3.13 27.53
N ILE A 12 -15.00 2.62 28.59
CA ILE A 12 -13.69 3.11 29.07
C ILE A 12 -12.59 2.85 28.05
N PHE A 13 -12.62 1.69 27.41
CA PHE A 13 -11.64 1.32 26.38
C PHE A 13 -12.06 1.75 24.96
N TRP A 14 -13.27 2.26 24.76
CA TRP A 14 -13.78 2.70 23.44
C TRP A 14 -12.84 3.66 22.69
N PRO A 15 -12.24 4.69 23.34
CA PRO A 15 -11.33 5.60 22.65
C PRO A 15 -10.01 4.94 22.23
N TRP A 16 -9.61 3.85 22.88
CA TRP A 16 -8.39 3.08 22.61
C TRP A 16 -8.61 1.92 21.64
N LEU A 17 -9.85 1.44 21.51
CA LEU A 17 -10.25 0.41 20.55
C LEU A 17 -10.49 0.97 19.14
N GLY A 18 -10.43 2.29 18.98
CA GLY A 18 -10.87 2.98 17.77
C GLY A 18 -12.39 2.94 17.62
N ASN A 19 -12.98 3.88 16.89
CA ASN A 19 -14.43 3.85 16.67
C ASN A 19 -14.75 2.77 15.62
N PRO A 20 -15.40 1.64 15.96
CA PRO A 20 -15.67 0.56 15.02
C PRO A 20 -16.53 0.99 13.81
N SER A 21 -17.22 2.13 13.88
CA SER A 21 -17.93 2.72 12.73
C SER A 21 -17.00 3.43 11.74
N ASP A 22 -15.80 3.81 12.16
CA ASP A 22 -14.80 4.44 11.28
C ASP A 22 -14.12 3.39 10.37
N PHE A 23 -14.16 2.11 10.78
CA PHE A 23 -13.53 0.99 10.09
C PHE A 23 -14.49 0.14 9.26
N VAL A 24 -15.80 0.32 9.43
CA VAL A 24 -16.80 -0.54 8.79
C VAL A 24 -18.02 0.28 8.44
N LYS A 25 -18.17 0.68 7.17
CA LYS A 25 -19.46 1.17 6.69
C LYS A 25 -20.46 0.02 6.82
N TRP A 26 -21.72 0.32 7.08
CA TRP A 26 -22.75 -0.73 7.23
C TRP A 26 -22.83 -1.68 6.03
N GLU A 27 -22.48 -1.17 4.84
CA GLU A 27 -22.32 -1.90 3.58
C GLU A 27 -21.20 -2.98 3.62
N ASP A 28 -20.13 -2.74 4.37
CA ASP A 28 -18.97 -3.63 4.46
C ASP A 28 -19.21 -4.79 5.44
N ARG A 29 -20.12 -4.64 6.41
CA ARG A 29 -20.52 -5.71 7.36
C ARG A 29 -21.15 -6.91 6.68
N PHE A 30 -21.91 -6.70 5.60
CA PHE A 30 -22.52 -7.81 4.86
C PHE A 30 -21.48 -8.59 4.05
N ARG A 31 -20.51 -7.90 3.45
CA ARG A 31 -19.47 -8.51 2.62
C ARG A 31 -18.43 -9.29 3.44
N THR A 32 -18.17 -8.85 4.68
CA THR A 32 -17.27 -9.48 5.67
C THR A 32 -17.90 -10.66 6.43
N SER A 33 -19.19 -10.92 6.28
CA SER A 33 -19.84 -12.04 6.97
C SER A 33 -19.37 -13.39 6.40
N ILE A 34 -18.86 -14.24 7.29
CA ILE A 34 -18.31 -15.58 6.98
C ILE A 34 -19.18 -16.40 6.00
N PRO A 35 -20.53 -16.40 6.09
CA PRO A 35 -21.36 -17.20 5.19
C PRO A 35 -21.32 -16.71 3.73
N ILE A 36 -21.23 -15.41 3.48
CA ILE A 36 -21.29 -14.82 2.13
C ILE A 36 -19.93 -14.90 1.44
N ALA A 37 -18.83 -14.67 2.18
CA ALA A 37 -17.46 -14.81 1.69
C ALA A 37 -17.12 -16.26 1.26
N LEU A 38 -17.78 -17.26 1.86
CA LEU A 38 -17.63 -18.67 1.48
C LEU A 38 -18.42 -19.04 0.20
N ILE A 39 -19.49 -18.31 -0.13
CA ILE A 39 -20.34 -18.57 -1.30
C ILE A 39 -19.83 -17.85 -2.55
N LEU A 40 -19.28 -16.63 -2.39
CA LEU A 40 -18.89 -15.74 -3.51
C LEU A 40 -17.38 -15.69 -3.77
N GLY A 41 -16.59 -16.46 -3.03
CA GLY A 41 -15.12 -16.43 -3.07
C GLY A 41 -14.53 -15.48 -2.02
N GLN A 42 -13.38 -15.85 -1.44
CA GLN A 42 -12.73 -15.07 -0.41
C GLN A 42 -12.07 -13.82 -1.02
N PRO A 43 -12.54 -12.59 -0.74
CA PRO A 43 -12.07 -11.38 -1.41
C PRO A 43 -10.65 -10.96 -0.99
N CYS A 44 -10.10 -11.63 0.03
CA CYS A 44 -8.89 -11.26 0.75
C CYS A 44 -7.70 -12.19 0.49
N GLU A 45 -7.75 -12.97 -0.58
CA GLU A 45 -6.65 -13.81 -0.99
C GLU A 45 -5.68 -13.01 -1.87
N THR A 46 -4.53 -12.63 -1.30
CA THR A 46 -3.42 -12.02 -2.05
C THR A 46 -2.36 -13.06 -2.30
N GLN A 47 -1.91 -13.20 -3.54
CA GLN A 47 -0.81 -14.09 -3.89
C GLN A 47 0.49 -13.30 -3.91
N GLU A 48 1.43 -13.68 -3.04
CA GLU A 48 2.77 -13.08 -2.96
C GLU A 48 3.80 -14.18 -3.28
N GLY A 49 4.24 -14.24 -4.54
CA GLY A 49 5.02 -15.37 -5.05
C GLY A 49 4.23 -16.68 -5.00
N ASN A 50 4.73 -17.66 -4.22
CA ASN A 50 4.04 -18.94 -3.97
C ASN A 50 3.20 -18.93 -2.69
N ALA A 51 3.18 -17.82 -1.94
CA ALA A 51 2.42 -17.71 -0.71
C ALA A 51 1.02 -17.14 -0.99
N ILE A 52 0.03 -17.71 -0.30
CA ILE A 52 -1.32 -17.21 -0.27
C ILE A 52 -1.52 -16.51 1.07
N ILE A 53 -1.62 -15.18 1.05
CA ILE A 53 -1.89 -14.37 2.22
C ILE A 53 -3.39 -14.11 2.29
N ARG A 54 -4.01 -14.55 3.39
CA ARG A 54 -5.42 -14.30 3.67
C ARG A 54 -5.53 -13.20 4.71
N ASP A 55 -5.91 -12.01 4.27
CA ASP A 55 -6.17 -10.91 5.18
C ASP A 55 -7.59 -11.06 5.76
N THR A 56 -7.71 -11.38 7.04
CA THR A 56 -9.02 -11.52 7.70
C THR A 56 -9.56 -10.18 8.23
N GLY A 57 -8.81 -9.08 8.05
CA GLY A 57 -9.22 -7.73 8.47
C GLY A 57 -10.15 -7.05 7.46
N PRO A 58 -10.90 -6.02 7.90
CA PRO A 58 -11.75 -5.21 7.00
C PRO A 58 -10.94 -4.53 5.89
N GLU A 59 -9.64 -4.32 6.11
CA GLU A 59 -8.66 -3.71 5.19
C GLU A 59 -8.65 -4.33 3.78
N CYS A 60 -8.94 -5.63 3.68
CA CYS A 60 -9.02 -6.35 2.41
C CYS A 60 -10.10 -5.78 1.46
N TYR A 61 -11.19 -5.24 2.01
CA TYR A 61 -12.31 -4.69 1.22
C TYR A 61 -12.02 -3.31 0.65
N HIS A 62 -10.95 -2.66 1.09
CA HIS A 62 -10.60 -1.32 0.65
C HIS A 62 -9.81 -1.30 -0.68
N PHE A 63 -9.38 -2.46 -1.19
CA PHE A 63 -8.71 -2.54 -2.49
C PHE A 63 -9.73 -2.61 -3.62
N SER A 64 -9.62 -1.65 -4.54
CA SER A 64 -10.38 -1.57 -5.79
C SER A 64 -10.23 -2.82 -6.67
N ALA A 65 -11.07 -2.91 -7.71
CA ALA A 65 -10.93 -3.91 -8.76
C ALA A 65 -9.55 -3.80 -9.45
N ALA A 66 -9.05 -4.93 -9.94
CA ALA A 66 -7.78 -4.95 -10.66
C ALA A 66 -7.87 -4.13 -11.95
N ARG A 67 -6.84 -3.33 -12.22
CA ARG A 67 -6.69 -2.56 -13.46
C ARG A 67 -5.23 -2.45 -13.85
N GLU A 68 -4.98 -2.02 -15.08
CA GLU A 68 -3.64 -1.69 -15.54
C GLU A 68 -3.20 -0.33 -14.95
N TYR A 69 -1.93 -0.28 -14.56
CA TYR A 69 -1.22 0.90 -14.11
C TYR A 69 0.01 1.08 -15.00
N ASN A 70 0.31 2.34 -15.30
CA ASN A 70 1.52 2.74 -16.00
C ASN A 70 2.06 4.01 -15.32
N GLY A 71 3.38 4.08 -15.14
CA GLY A 71 3.99 5.24 -14.51
C GLY A 71 5.44 5.04 -14.13
N VAL A 72 5.92 5.88 -13.22
CA VAL A 72 7.27 5.80 -12.67
C VAL A 72 7.24 5.34 -11.22
N TRP A 73 8.14 4.43 -10.90
CA TRP A 73 8.40 3.97 -9.55
C TRP A 73 9.79 4.39 -9.09
N LEU A 74 9.84 4.98 -7.90
CA LEU A 74 11.03 5.51 -7.23
C LEU A 74 11.20 4.69 -5.96
N TYR A 75 12.27 3.90 -5.92
CA TYR A 75 12.58 2.99 -4.84
C TYR A 75 13.83 3.46 -4.11
N GLU A 76 13.71 3.67 -2.81
CA GLU A 76 14.75 4.22 -1.94
C GLU A 76 14.66 3.59 -0.54
N PHE A 77 15.58 3.94 0.35
CA PHE A 77 15.50 3.46 1.73
C PHE A 77 14.19 3.89 2.40
N GLU A 78 13.41 2.91 2.84
CA GLU A 78 12.07 3.10 3.44
C GLU A 78 11.04 3.78 2.53
N GLY A 79 11.36 3.96 1.24
CA GLY A 79 10.55 4.67 0.26
C GLY A 79 10.22 3.82 -0.96
N SER A 80 8.95 3.81 -1.36
CA SER A 80 8.49 3.11 -2.56
C SER A 80 7.40 3.93 -3.24
N THR A 81 7.81 5.01 -3.90
CA THR A 81 6.89 6.02 -4.45
C THR A 81 6.53 5.68 -5.88
N PHE A 82 5.25 5.49 -6.17
CA PHE A 82 4.73 5.34 -7.53
C PHE A 82 3.96 6.58 -7.96
N VAL A 83 4.26 7.06 -9.16
CA VAL A 83 3.63 8.21 -9.81
C VAL A 83 2.96 7.73 -11.08
N GLU A 84 1.63 7.59 -11.02
CA GLU A 84 0.82 7.13 -12.14
C GLU A 84 0.87 8.14 -13.29
N GLY A 85 1.03 7.66 -14.52
CA GLY A 85 1.09 8.47 -15.74
C GLY A 85 2.41 9.17 -16.01
N ALA A 86 3.37 9.15 -15.07
CA ALA A 86 4.70 9.71 -15.30
C ALA A 86 5.48 8.87 -16.33
N ASP A 87 6.23 9.54 -17.20
CA ASP A 87 7.10 8.94 -18.20
C ASP A 87 8.59 9.07 -17.86
N SER A 88 8.98 10.09 -17.08
CA SER A 88 10.34 10.30 -16.56
C SER A 88 10.37 10.39 -15.04
N ALA A 89 11.55 10.11 -14.46
CA ALA A 89 11.77 10.32 -13.03
C ALA A 89 11.58 11.81 -12.70
N PRO A 90 10.75 12.16 -11.70
CA PRO A 90 10.60 13.54 -11.26
C PRO A 90 11.90 14.00 -10.58
N GLU A 91 12.26 15.26 -10.80
CA GLU A 91 13.46 15.87 -10.21
C GLU A 91 13.34 16.09 -8.70
N GLN A 92 12.10 16.15 -8.18
CA GLN A 92 11.78 16.35 -6.77
C GLN A 92 10.75 15.33 -6.32
N ARG A 93 10.75 15.02 -5.02
CA ARG A 93 9.74 14.15 -4.41
C ARG A 93 8.32 14.63 -4.72
N PRO A 94 7.49 13.80 -5.36
CA PRO A 94 6.09 14.11 -5.57
C PRO A 94 5.35 14.29 -4.25
N LYS A 95 4.40 15.23 -4.20
CA LYS A 95 3.47 15.36 -3.07
C LYS A 95 2.64 14.08 -2.89
N ASP A 96 2.24 13.79 -1.66
CA ASP A 96 1.50 12.58 -1.28
C ASP A 96 0.19 12.40 -2.06
N GLU A 97 -0.47 13.49 -2.46
CA GLU A 97 -1.71 13.46 -3.25
C GLU A 97 -1.49 12.97 -4.69
N ARG A 98 -0.27 13.08 -5.21
CA ARG A 98 0.11 12.72 -6.58
C ARG A 98 0.94 11.43 -6.64
N SER A 99 1.07 10.75 -5.52
CA SER A 99 1.86 9.54 -5.44
C SER A 99 1.19 8.48 -4.57
N ALA A 100 1.65 7.24 -4.74
CA ALA A 100 1.20 6.12 -3.94
C ALA A 100 2.40 5.35 -3.41
N TRP A 101 2.21 4.67 -2.28
CA TRP A 101 3.13 3.64 -1.85
C TRP A 101 2.94 2.41 -2.74
N LEU A 102 3.95 2.05 -3.53
CA LEU A 102 3.98 0.80 -4.27
C LEU A 102 4.41 -0.33 -3.33
N ARG A 103 3.48 -1.21 -2.98
CA ARG A 103 3.76 -2.40 -2.17
C ARG A 103 4.35 -3.49 -3.07
N TYR A 104 5.61 -3.32 -3.42
CA TYR A 104 6.38 -4.25 -4.24
C TYR A 104 7.84 -4.22 -3.81
N ASP A 105 8.38 -5.38 -3.47
CA ASP A 105 9.78 -5.53 -3.08
C ASP A 105 10.57 -6.01 -4.30
N PRO A 106 11.48 -5.17 -4.85
CA PRO A 106 12.34 -5.61 -5.93
C PRO A 106 13.41 -6.57 -5.43
N PRO A 107 14.11 -7.26 -6.35
CA PRO A 107 15.39 -7.87 -6.04
C PRO A 107 16.31 -6.88 -5.30
N MET A 108 17.00 -7.37 -4.26
CA MET A 108 17.84 -6.57 -3.37
C MET A 108 18.92 -5.75 -4.10
N GLU A 109 19.34 -6.19 -5.28
CA GLU A 109 20.32 -5.51 -6.13
C GLU A 109 19.83 -4.14 -6.64
N LEU A 110 18.51 -3.93 -6.70
CA LEU A 110 17.86 -2.70 -7.13
C LEU A 110 17.61 -1.73 -5.97
N ALA A 111 17.89 -2.13 -4.73
CA ALA A 111 17.69 -1.29 -3.57
C ALA A 111 18.66 -0.11 -3.55
N GLY A 112 18.16 1.04 -3.08
CA GLY A 112 18.96 2.22 -2.85
C GLY A 112 20.13 1.94 -1.91
N LYS A 113 21.35 2.32 -2.31
CA LYS A 113 22.56 2.20 -1.49
C LYS A 113 22.84 3.52 -0.81
N TYR A 114 23.47 3.49 0.35
CA TYR A 114 23.93 4.72 0.98
C TYR A 114 25.14 5.28 0.21
N ASP A 115 25.06 6.55 -0.21
CA ASP A 115 26.16 7.29 -0.82
C ASP A 115 26.90 8.08 0.27
N GLU A 116 28.12 7.64 0.58
CA GLU A 116 28.96 8.24 1.62
C GLU A 116 29.42 9.66 1.30
N GLN A 117 29.51 10.04 0.02
CA GLN A 117 29.94 11.37 -0.38
C GLN A 117 28.78 12.36 -0.28
N LYS A 118 27.59 11.95 -0.73
CA LYS A 118 26.38 12.79 -0.70
C LYS A 118 25.62 12.72 0.62
N LYS A 119 25.95 11.76 1.50
CA LYS A 119 25.28 11.50 2.78
C LYS A 119 23.77 11.22 2.64
N CYS A 120 23.36 10.56 1.56
CA CYS A 120 21.97 10.18 1.27
C CYS A 120 21.86 8.75 0.72
N TYR A 121 20.67 8.15 0.83
CA TYR A 121 20.37 6.90 0.13
C TYR A 121 20.01 7.19 -1.31
N THR A 122 20.62 6.47 -2.25
CA THR A 122 20.33 6.61 -3.68
C THR A 122 18.89 6.19 -3.98
N VAL A 123 18.28 6.86 -4.95
CA VAL A 123 16.94 6.52 -5.45
C VAL A 123 17.08 5.72 -6.74
N SER A 124 16.50 4.53 -6.80
CA SER A 124 16.37 3.76 -8.04
C SER A 124 15.08 4.14 -8.75
N ALA A 125 15.15 4.51 -10.02
CA ALA A 125 13.99 4.92 -10.80
C ALA A 125 13.66 3.90 -11.90
N PHE A 126 12.38 3.59 -12.07
CA PHE A 126 11.89 2.65 -13.07
C PHE A 126 10.64 3.17 -13.74
N ARG A 127 10.54 3.00 -15.06
CA ARG A 127 9.26 3.05 -15.76
C ARG A 127 8.63 1.67 -15.67
N ILE A 128 7.43 1.59 -15.10
CA ILE A 128 6.76 0.32 -14.85
C ILE A 128 5.36 0.29 -15.46
N ARG A 129 4.93 -0.92 -15.84
CA ARG A 129 3.57 -1.23 -16.25
C ARG A 129 3.16 -2.53 -15.58
N PHE A 130 2.00 -2.57 -14.95
CA PHE A 130 1.55 -3.73 -14.20
C PHE A 130 0.03 -3.78 -14.08
N ILE A 131 -0.51 -4.97 -13.82
CA ILE A 131 -1.87 -5.12 -13.30
C ILE A 131 -1.78 -5.09 -11.78
N GLY A 132 -2.66 -4.33 -11.14
CA GLY A 132 -2.68 -4.21 -9.69
C GLY A 132 -4.01 -3.70 -9.15
N ARG A 133 -4.04 -3.46 -7.84
CA ARG A 133 -5.20 -2.92 -7.11
C ARG A 133 -4.74 -1.75 -6.24
N GLU A 134 -5.61 -0.77 -6.02
CA GLU A 134 -5.31 0.37 -5.14
C GLU A 134 -6.24 0.42 -3.94
N ARG A 135 -5.70 0.92 -2.83
CA ARG A 135 -6.42 1.21 -1.59
C ARG A 135 -6.17 2.65 -1.18
N GLN A 136 -7.24 3.40 -0.93
CA GLN A 136 -7.13 4.74 -0.34
C GLN A 136 -6.76 4.66 1.14
N GLY A 137 -6.04 5.66 1.64
CA GLY A 137 -5.63 5.75 3.03
C GLY A 137 -4.13 5.55 3.24
N ARG A 138 -3.70 5.82 4.48
CA ARG A 138 -2.28 5.86 4.85
C ARG A 138 -1.55 4.55 4.54
N GLY A 139 -0.38 4.66 3.95
CA GLY A 139 0.47 3.53 3.57
C GLY A 139 1.95 3.88 3.58
N GLY A 140 2.79 2.85 3.43
CA GLY A 140 4.25 2.98 3.44
C GLY A 140 4.85 3.22 4.81
N HIS A 141 6.14 3.54 4.83
CA HIS A 141 6.87 3.83 6.07
C HIS A 141 6.20 4.99 6.82
N MET A 142 5.83 4.75 8.08
CA MET A 142 5.09 5.69 8.95
C MET A 142 3.76 6.23 8.40
N GLY A 143 3.20 5.62 7.34
CA GLY A 143 1.94 6.09 6.75
C GLY A 143 2.06 7.40 5.97
N LEU A 144 3.23 7.70 5.41
CA LEU A 144 3.52 8.95 4.68
C LEU A 144 2.82 9.07 3.31
N TRP A 145 2.21 8.01 2.77
CA TRP A 145 1.49 8.06 1.50
C TRP A 145 0.00 7.97 1.73
N ASN A 146 -0.79 8.71 0.94
CA ASN A 146 -2.25 8.74 1.06
C ASN A 146 -2.95 7.60 0.30
N LYS A 147 -2.20 6.78 -0.45
CA LYS A 147 -2.68 5.63 -1.22
C LYS A 147 -1.64 4.52 -1.22
N VAL A 148 -2.11 3.27 -1.24
CA VAL A 148 -1.28 2.08 -1.50
C VAL A 148 -1.70 1.48 -2.83
N VAL A 149 -0.72 1.11 -3.65
CA VAL A 149 -0.91 0.31 -4.86
C VAL A 149 -0.19 -1.01 -4.70
N LEU A 150 -0.91 -2.10 -4.92
CA LEU A 150 -0.41 -3.47 -4.84
C LEU A 150 -0.37 -4.06 -6.26
N PRO A 151 0.82 -4.21 -6.86
CA PRO A 151 0.98 -4.95 -8.11
C PRO A 151 0.64 -6.43 -7.90
N THR A 152 -0.20 -6.99 -8.77
CA THR A 152 -0.49 -8.43 -8.82
C THR A 152 0.26 -9.10 -9.97
N GLN A 153 0.57 -8.37 -11.03
CA GLN A 153 1.34 -8.87 -12.16
C GLN A 153 2.17 -7.75 -12.79
N MET A 154 3.49 -7.84 -12.68
CA MET A 154 4.40 -6.93 -13.39
C MET A 154 4.44 -7.27 -14.88
N ILE A 155 4.08 -6.32 -15.74
CA ILE A 155 4.09 -6.48 -17.21
C ILE A 155 5.42 -5.97 -17.78
N LYS A 156 5.91 -4.84 -17.27
CA LYS A 156 7.10 -4.15 -17.78
C LYS A 156 7.81 -3.42 -16.65
N LEU A 157 9.14 -3.50 -16.65
CA LEU A 157 10.00 -2.77 -15.74
C LEU A 157 11.25 -2.34 -16.52
N GLU A 158 11.40 -1.05 -16.72
CA GLU A 158 12.53 -0.44 -17.44
C GLU A 158 13.27 0.51 -16.50
N PRO A 159 14.59 0.37 -16.31
CA PRO A 159 15.35 1.34 -15.53
C PRO A 159 15.33 2.71 -16.20
N LEU A 160 15.22 3.75 -15.38
CA LEU A 160 15.35 5.16 -15.78
C LEU A 160 16.60 5.76 -15.14
N PRO A 161 17.09 6.90 -15.64
CA PRO A 161 18.06 7.70 -14.91
C PRO A 161 17.53 8.04 -13.51
N SER A 162 18.30 7.68 -12.49
CA SER A 162 17.99 7.99 -11.10
C SER A 162 18.09 9.50 -10.82
N PRO A 163 17.16 10.07 -10.04
CA PRO A 163 17.32 11.44 -9.55
C PRO A 163 18.48 11.53 -8.55
N ASP A 164 19.02 12.74 -8.37
CA ASP A 164 20.08 12.98 -7.39
C ASP A 164 19.51 12.95 -5.97
N CYS A 165 19.96 12.00 -5.13
CA CYS A 165 19.45 11.85 -3.77
C CYS A 165 19.70 13.04 -2.85
N SER A 166 20.61 13.96 -3.22
CA SER A 166 20.89 15.15 -2.43
C SER A 166 19.92 16.30 -2.69
N THR A 167 19.20 16.26 -3.82
CA THR A 167 18.26 17.33 -4.24
C THR A 167 16.83 16.85 -4.41
N TYR A 168 16.63 15.52 -4.42
CA TYR A 168 15.35 14.87 -4.58
C TYR A 168 14.39 15.10 -3.40
#